data_AF-A0A961IP18-F1
#
_entry.id   AF-A0A961IP18-F1
#
_cell.length_a   1.000
_cell.length_b   1.000
_cell.length_c   1.000
_cell.angle_alpha   90.00
_cell.angle_beta   90.00
_cell.angle_gamma   90.00
#
_symmetry.space_group_name_H-M   'P 1'
#
loop_
_entity.id
_entity.type
_entity.pdbx_description
1 polymer ?
#
loop_
_entity_poly.entity_id
_entity_poly.type
_entity_poly.pdbx_seq_one_letter_code
_entity_poly.pdbx_strand_id
1 'polypeptide(L)'
;MAMEMTLRLLEATSYLAAILGIPVAIYVYVYQKNKDRVERELETFLQIDHKYIEYLKLCIDNPRLDLYYLPLNRKVSLSAEEKIRQLAQFEILVSLLECTYFLYKDQASPIKKSQWEGWDSYIDDWCRRKIFRDLWKKVGHQFESGFCSVINNKLERSDLRPPASR
;
A
#
# COMPACT_ATOMS: atom_id res chain seq x y z
N MET A 1 -10.06 40.53 55.79
CA MET A 1 -9.61 39.22 56.29
C MET A 1 -10.27 38.01 55.63
N ALA A 2 -11.55 37.67 55.89
CA ALA A 2 -12.18 36.48 55.29
C ALA A 2 -12.26 36.53 53.75
N MET A 3 -12.66 37.69 53.20
CA MET A 3 -12.79 37.89 51.75
C MET A 3 -11.44 37.89 51.00
N GLU A 4 -10.38 38.38 51.63
CA GLU A 4 -9.02 38.35 51.06
C GLU A 4 -8.43 36.93 51.07
N MET A 5 -8.72 36.17 52.13
CA MET A 5 -8.31 34.76 52.22
C MET A 5 -9.00 33.91 51.15
N THR A 6 -10.30 34.13 50.90
CA THR A 6 -11.02 33.44 49.83
C THR A 6 -10.52 33.77 48.43
N LEU A 7 -10.17 35.04 48.16
CA LEU A 7 -9.61 35.46 46.87
C LEU A 7 -8.24 34.80 46.62
N ARG A 8 -7.36 34.78 47.63
CA ARG A 8 -6.06 34.10 47.53
C ARG A 8 -6.18 32.60 47.30
N LEU A 9 -7.16 31.96 47.94
CA LEU A 9 -7.42 30.53 47.74
C LEU A 9 -7.89 30.26 46.29
N LEU A 10 -8.72 31.15 45.74
CA LEU A 10 -9.20 31.07 44.36
C LEU A 10 -8.06 31.29 43.35
N GLU A 11 -7.20 32.28 43.59
CA GLU A 11 -6.01 32.54 42.78
C GLU A 11 -5.04 31.34 42.81
N ALA A 12 -4.73 30.81 44.01
CA ALA A 12 -3.85 29.66 44.16
C ALA A 12 -4.39 28.40 43.46
N THR A 13 -5.69 28.14 43.56
CA THR A 13 -6.33 27.00 42.87
C THR A 13 -6.36 27.22 41.35
N SER A 14 -6.54 28.45 40.87
CA SER A 14 -6.46 28.78 39.43
C SER A 14 -5.06 28.55 38.86
N TYR A 15 -4.01 28.95 39.58
CA TYR A 15 -2.62 28.71 39.18
C TYR A 15 -2.27 27.23 39.22
N LEU A 16 -2.72 26.50 40.25
CA LEU A 16 -2.50 25.06 40.36
C LEU A 16 -3.22 24.31 39.23
N ALA A 17 -4.45 24.72 38.88
CA ALA A 17 -5.20 24.18 37.75
C ALA A 17 -4.50 24.45 36.41
N ALA A 18 -3.89 25.63 36.22
CA ALA A 18 -3.13 25.94 35.00
C ALA A 18 -1.83 25.12 34.91
N ILE A 19 -1.07 25.03 36.02
CA ILE A 19 0.19 24.28 36.10
C ILE A 19 -0.04 22.78 35.85
N LEU A 20 -1.16 22.22 36.28
CA LEU A 20 -1.51 20.82 36.02
C LEU A 20 -2.22 20.62 34.67
N GLY A 21 -3.09 21.55 34.30
CA GLY A 21 -3.91 21.46 33.09
C GLY A 21 -3.10 21.49 31.81
N ILE A 22 -2.07 22.35 31.73
CA ILE A 22 -1.25 22.47 30.51
C ILE A 22 -0.45 21.17 30.25
N PRO A 23 0.31 20.62 31.22
CA PRO A 23 1.00 19.33 31.02
C PRO A 23 0.05 18.18 30.71
N VAL A 24 -1.10 18.10 31.39
CA VAL A 24 -2.11 17.07 31.10
C VAL A 24 -2.66 17.21 29.68
N ALA A 25 -2.96 18.43 29.24
CA ALA A 25 -3.43 18.68 27.88
C ALA A 25 -2.36 18.31 26.83
N ILE A 26 -1.09 18.65 27.06
CA ILE A 26 0.04 18.26 26.20
C ILE A 26 0.17 16.73 26.15
N TYR A 27 0.11 16.06 27.31
CA TYR A 27 0.20 14.61 27.40
C TYR A 27 -0.92 13.93 26.60
N VAL A 28 -2.18 14.35 26.82
CA VAL A 28 -3.34 13.83 26.10
C VAL A 28 -3.21 14.08 24.61
N TYR A 29 -2.77 15.28 24.19
CA TYR A 29 -2.55 15.61 22.79
C TYR A 29 -1.51 14.70 22.13
N VAL A 30 -0.36 14.48 22.77
CA VAL A 30 0.70 13.60 22.24
C VAL A 30 0.22 12.14 22.18
N TYR A 31 -0.46 11.67 23.23
CA TYR A 31 -1.02 10.33 23.28
C TYR A 31 -2.02 10.10 22.15
N GLN A 32 -2.99 11.01 21.99
CA GLN A 32 -4.01 10.92 20.94
C GLN A 32 -3.38 11.00 19.55
N LYS A 33 -2.47 11.94 19.32
CA LYS A 33 -1.79 12.10 18.02
C LYS A 33 -1.01 10.85 17.60
N ASN A 34 -0.38 10.17 18.57
CA ASN A 34 0.32 8.90 18.31
C ASN A 34 -0.67 7.78 17.98
N LYS A 35 -1.77 7.67 18.73
CA LYS A 35 -2.84 6.70 18.45
C LYS A 35 -3.45 6.91 17.06
N ASP A 36 -3.81 8.14 16.72
CA ASP A 36 -4.39 8.48 15.43
C ASP A 36 -3.41 8.19 14.28
N ARG A 37 -2.10 8.31 14.49
CA ARG A 37 -1.10 7.95 13.48
C ARG A 37 -1.12 6.45 13.19
N VAL A 38 -1.14 5.62 14.23
CA VAL A 38 -1.18 4.15 14.08
C VAL A 38 -2.49 3.70 13.41
N GLU A 39 -3.61 4.30 13.80
CA GLU A 39 -4.93 3.99 13.23
C GLU A 39 -5.00 4.32 11.74
N ARG A 40 -4.53 5.50 11.32
CA ARG A 40 -4.45 5.88 9.90
C ARG A 40 -3.55 4.93 9.08
N GLU A 41 -2.43 4.50 9.65
CA GLU A 41 -1.53 3.54 8.99
C GLU A 41 -2.23 2.17 8.82
N LEU A 42 -2.98 1.71 9.82
CA LEU A 42 -3.76 0.48 9.75
C LEU A 42 -4.90 0.56 8.73
N GLU A 43 -5.66 1.66 8.72
CA GLU A 43 -6.74 1.88 7.74
C GLU A 43 -6.20 1.83 6.31
N THR A 44 -5.07 2.48 6.05
CA THR A 44 -4.41 2.46 4.74
C THR A 44 -4.02 1.04 4.34
N PHE A 45 -3.45 0.27 5.28
CA PHE A 45 -3.10 -1.14 5.05
C PHE A 45 -4.33 -1.98 4.69
N LEU A 46 -5.41 -1.88 5.47
CA LEU A 46 -6.64 -2.64 5.26
C LEU A 46 -7.29 -2.33 3.90
N GLN A 47 -7.20 -1.08 3.43
CA GLN A 47 -7.73 -0.70 2.12
C GLN A 47 -6.99 -1.42 0.97
N ILE A 48 -5.66 -1.52 1.04
CA ILE A 48 -4.87 -2.25 0.04
C ILE A 48 -5.13 -3.75 0.14
N ASP A 49 -5.14 -4.29 1.36
CA ASP A 49 -5.37 -5.70 1.62
C ASP A 49 -6.71 -6.17 1.04
N HIS A 50 -7.76 -5.37 1.22
CA HIS A 50 -9.06 -5.64 0.62
C HIS A 50 -8.99 -5.71 -0.92
N LYS A 51 -8.33 -4.75 -1.58
CA LYS A 51 -8.15 -4.78 -3.05
C LYS A 51 -7.36 -6.02 -3.50
N TYR A 52 -6.36 -6.42 -2.73
CA TYR A 52 -5.58 -7.62 -3.01
C TYR A 52 -6.42 -8.89 -2.88
N ILE A 53 -7.23 -9.02 -1.83
CA ILE A 53 -8.16 -10.15 -1.65
C ILE A 53 -9.15 -10.23 -2.82
N GLU A 54 -9.73 -9.10 -3.24
CA GLU A 54 -10.65 -9.08 -4.39
C GLU A 54 -9.95 -9.53 -5.68
N TYR A 55 -8.71 -9.10 -5.90
CA TYR A 55 -7.91 -9.59 -7.02
C TYR A 55 -7.63 -11.11 -6.94
N LEU A 56 -7.32 -11.63 -5.75
CA LEU A 56 -7.09 -13.06 -5.56
C LEU A 56 -8.35 -13.89 -5.84
N LYS A 57 -9.54 -13.40 -5.43
CA LYS A 57 -10.81 -14.05 -5.78
C LYS A 57 -10.98 -14.15 -7.29
N LEU A 58 -10.71 -13.08 -8.04
CA LEU A 58 -10.75 -13.13 -9.50
C LEU A 58 -9.78 -14.16 -10.08
N CYS A 59 -8.60 -14.33 -9.49
CA CYS A 59 -7.62 -15.33 -9.91
C CYS A 59 -8.09 -16.76 -9.65
N ILE A 60 -8.73 -16.98 -8.49
CA ILE A 60 -9.32 -18.27 -8.10
C ILE A 60 -10.48 -18.62 -9.03
N ASP A 61 -11.32 -17.65 -9.38
CA ASP A 61 -12.49 -17.85 -10.24
C ASP A 61 -12.11 -18.05 -11.72
N ASN A 62 -10.98 -17.47 -12.15
CA ASN A 62 -10.52 -17.51 -13.54
C ASN A 62 -9.09 -18.08 -13.67
N PRO A 63 -8.83 -19.31 -13.18
CA PRO A 63 -7.47 -19.85 -13.09
C PRO A 63 -6.83 -20.07 -14.47
N ARG A 64 -7.65 -20.29 -15.50
CA ARG A 64 -7.20 -20.47 -16.90
C ARG A 64 -6.49 -19.24 -17.46
N LEU A 65 -6.75 -18.04 -16.92
CA LEU A 65 -6.15 -16.80 -17.41
C LEU A 65 -4.67 -16.65 -17.02
N ASP A 66 -4.14 -17.53 -16.15
CA ASP A 66 -2.75 -17.55 -15.72
C ASP A 66 -2.30 -16.22 -15.06
N LEU A 67 -3.23 -15.57 -14.35
CA LEU A 67 -3.01 -14.28 -13.68
C LEU A 67 -2.75 -14.41 -12.17
N TYR A 68 -2.27 -15.55 -11.69
CA TYR A 68 -1.72 -15.63 -10.34
C TYR A 68 -0.19 -15.54 -10.38
N TYR A 69 0.48 -15.11 -9.30
CA TYR A 69 1.94 -14.93 -9.33
C TYR A 69 2.68 -16.26 -9.59
N LEU A 70 2.10 -17.40 -9.19
CA LEU A 70 2.57 -18.72 -9.60
C LEU A 70 2.01 -19.08 -10.98
N PRO A 71 2.88 -19.35 -11.98
CA PRO A 71 2.44 -19.68 -13.32
C PRO A 71 1.82 -21.08 -13.39
N LEU A 72 0.89 -21.28 -14.32
CA LEU A 72 0.45 -22.61 -14.70
C LEU A 72 1.57 -23.38 -15.40
N ASN A 73 1.79 -24.63 -14.98
CA ASN A 73 2.76 -25.56 -15.60
C ASN A 73 2.34 -26.06 -17.00
N ARG A 74 1.28 -25.52 -17.59
CA ARG A 74 0.78 -25.90 -18.91
C ARG A 74 0.44 -24.69 -19.75
N LYS A 75 0.69 -24.79 -21.06
CA LYS A 75 0.28 -23.76 -22.01
C LYS A 75 -1.25 -23.82 -22.20
N VAL A 76 -1.94 -22.73 -21.88
CA VAL A 76 -3.39 -22.60 -22.08
C VAL A 76 -3.65 -21.77 -23.33
N SER A 77 -4.49 -22.28 -24.24
CA SER A 77 -5.00 -21.49 -25.36
C SER A 77 -6.31 -20.82 -24.93
N LEU A 78 -6.33 -19.50 -24.95
CA LEU A 78 -7.49 -18.69 -24.56
C LEU A 78 -8.38 -18.38 -25.76
N SER A 79 -9.70 -18.45 -25.55
CA SER A 79 -10.71 -17.92 -26.45
C SER A 79 -10.60 -16.40 -26.62
N ALA A 80 -11.28 -15.83 -27.62
CA ALA A 80 -11.31 -14.38 -27.79
C ALA A 80 -11.87 -13.66 -26.54
N GLU A 81 -12.91 -14.21 -25.95
CA GLU A 81 -13.52 -13.68 -24.73
C GLU A 81 -12.59 -13.82 -23.52
N GLU A 82 -11.94 -14.98 -23.35
CA GLU A 82 -10.97 -15.19 -22.27
C GLU A 82 -9.78 -14.21 -22.37
N LYS A 83 -9.34 -13.84 -23.59
CA LYS A 83 -8.30 -12.82 -23.78
C LYS A 83 -8.75 -11.43 -23.33
N ILE A 84 -10.02 -11.06 -23.55
CA ILE A 84 -10.58 -9.79 -23.07
C ILE A 84 -10.62 -9.81 -21.54
N ARG A 85 -11.12 -10.89 -20.94
CA ARG A 85 -11.13 -11.05 -19.47
C ARG A 85 -9.73 -11.02 -18.88
N GLN A 86 -8.75 -11.64 -19.54
CA GLN A 86 -7.35 -11.61 -19.12
C GLN A 86 -6.82 -10.18 -19.11
N LEU A 87 -7.09 -9.39 -20.14
CA LEU A 87 -6.63 -8.01 -20.17
C LEU A 87 -7.29 -7.17 -19.08
N ALA A 88 -8.61 -7.28 -18.90
CA ALA A 88 -9.35 -6.57 -17.86
C ALA A 88 -8.85 -6.92 -16.45
N GLN A 89 -8.65 -8.20 -16.14
CA GLN A 89 -8.14 -8.63 -14.85
C GLN A 89 -6.66 -8.26 -14.65
N PHE A 90 -5.88 -8.20 -15.71
CA PHE A 90 -4.53 -7.66 -15.67
C PHE A 90 -4.52 -6.17 -15.34
N GLU A 91 -5.44 -5.37 -15.89
CA GLU A 91 -5.56 -3.96 -15.53
C GLU A 91 -5.95 -3.77 -14.04
N ILE A 92 -6.77 -4.68 -13.48
CA ILE A 92 -7.05 -4.71 -12.04
C ILE A 92 -5.78 -4.96 -11.23
N LEU A 93 -4.95 -5.94 -11.63
CA LEU A 93 -3.64 -6.18 -11.00
C LEU A 93 -2.79 -4.90 -11.05
N VAL A 94 -2.65 -4.30 -12.22
CA VAL A 94 -1.78 -3.14 -12.39
C VAL A 94 -2.28 -1.94 -11.59
N SER A 95 -3.60 -1.72 -11.52
CA SER A 95 -4.21 -0.69 -10.66
C SER A 95 -3.93 -0.93 -9.17
N LEU A 96 -3.92 -2.19 -8.71
CA LEU A 96 -3.47 -2.54 -7.37
C LEU A 96 -1.99 -2.15 -7.15
N LEU A 97 -1.11 -2.49 -8.11
CA LEU A 97 0.32 -2.18 -8.02
C LEU A 97 0.61 -0.68 -8.05
N GLU A 98 -0.15 0.09 -8.82
CA GLU A 98 -0.07 1.55 -8.84
C GLU A 98 -0.51 2.14 -7.50
N CYS A 99 -1.60 1.63 -6.93
CA CYS A 99 -2.10 2.04 -5.62
C CYS A 99 -1.07 1.78 -4.51
N THR A 100 -0.39 0.62 -4.54
CA THR A 100 0.65 0.31 -3.55
C THR A 100 1.87 1.21 -3.74
N TYR A 101 2.32 1.43 -4.99
CA TYR A 101 3.39 2.37 -5.30
C TYR A 101 3.08 3.78 -4.76
N PHE A 102 1.89 4.31 -5.04
CA PHE A 102 1.49 5.63 -4.58
C PHE A 102 1.52 5.76 -3.06
N LEU A 103 1.07 4.75 -2.32
CA LEU A 103 0.96 4.79 -0.85
C LEU A 103 2.32 4.63 -0.14
N TYR A 104 3.27 3.95 -0.79
CA TYR A 104 4.53 3.57 -0.19
C TYR A 104 5.77 4.27 -0.75
N LYS A 105 5.68 5.00 -1.87
CA LYS A 105 6.84 5.68 -2.51
C LYS A 105 7.66 6.56 -1.57
N ASP A 106 7.03 7.21 -0.59
CA ASP A 106 7.71 8.16 0.32
C ASP A 106 8.39 7.48 1.52
N GLN A 107 8.09 6.20 1.79
CA GLN A 107 8.72 5.34 2.83
C GLN A 107 8.98 6.02 4.19
N ALA A 108 8.11 6.93 4.62
CA ALA A 108 8.35 7.82 5.75
C ALA A 108 8.41 7.13 7.13
N SER A 109 8.03 5.85 7.23
CA SER A 109 8.11 5.06 8.46
C SER A 109 8.73 3.68 8.22
N PRO A 110 9.38 3.07 9.24
CA PRO A 110 9.94 1.72 9.12
C PRO A 110 8.92 0.66 8.69
N ILE A 111 7.67 0.81 9.14
CA ILE A 111 6.56 -0.09 8.77
C ILE A 111 6.27 0.04 7.27
N LYS A 112 6.11 1.27 6.77
CA LYS A 112 5.91 1.52 5.33
C LYS A 112 7.04 0.96 4.48
N LYS A 113 8.28 1.09 4.95
CA LYS A 113 9.46 0.53 4.27
C LYS A 113 9.38 -0.99 4.19
N SER A 114 9.13 -1.68 5.30
CA SER A 114 9.00 -3.14 5.33
C SER A 114 7.83 -3.64 4.46
N GLN A 115 6.69 -2.93 4.46
CA GLN A 115 5.56 -3.24 3.60
C GLN A 115 5.90 -3.05 2.12
N TRP A 116 6.63 -1.97 1.79
CA TRP A 116 7.09 -1.72 0.43
C TRP A 116 8.02 -2.83 -0.07
N GLU A 117 8.95 -3.32 0.75
CA GLU A 117 9.88 -4.39 0.35
C GLU A 117 9.14 -5.65 -0.15
N GLY A 118 8.03 -6.02 0.50
CA GLY A 118 7.18 -7.12 0.06
C GLY A 118 6.50 -6.85 -1.29
N TRP A 119 5.91 -5.66 -1.45
CA TRP A 119 5.29 -5.24 -2.72
C TRP A 119 6.30 -5.11 -3.86
N ASP A 120 7.49 -4.59 -3.58
CA ASP A 120 8.56 -4.42 -4.56
C ASP A 120 9.05 -5.78 -5.07
N SER A 121 9.23 -6.75 -4.17
CA SER A 121 9.53 -8.14 -4.53
C SER A 121 8.42 -8.78 -5.35
N TYR A 122 7.15 -8.53 -4.99
CA TYR A 122 6.01 -9.05 -5.73
C TYR A 122 5.93 -8.46 -7.16
N ILE A 123 6.22 -7.16 -7.32
CA ILE A 123 6.34 -6.52 -8.64
C ILE A 123 7.48 -7.13 -9.44
N ASP A 124 8.63 -7.40 -8.81
CA ASP A 124 9.77 -8.04 -9.48
C ASP A 124 9.42 -9.45 -9.98
N ASP A 125 8.70 -10.24 -9.18
CA ASP A 125 8.20 -11.56 -9.59
C ASP A 125 7.27 -11.46 -10.80
N TRP A 126 6.35 -10.50 -10.80
CA TRP A 126 5.48 -10.23 -11.94
C TRP A 126 6.24 -9.79 -13.18
N CYS A 127 7.21 -8.88 -13.04
CA CYS A 127 8.05 -8.40 -14.13
C CYS A 127 8.84 -9.52 -14.80
N ARG A 128 9.18 -10.60 -14.09
CA ARG A 128 9.83 -11.79 -14.67
C ARG A 128 8.89 -12.62 -15.55
N ARG A 129 7.57 -12.49 -15.40
CA ARG A 129 6.60 -13.30 -16.16
C ARG A 129 6.42 -12.77 -17.58
N LYS A 130 6.51 -13.66 -18.57
CA LYS A 130 6.27 -13.33 -19.98
C LYS A 130 4.87 -12.75 -20.22
N ILE A 131 3.85 -13.33 -19.58
CA ILE A 131 2.46 -12.84 -19.68
C ILE A 131 2.33 -11.39 -19.21
N PHE A 132 3.00 -11.02 -18.11
CA PHE A 132 2.98 -9.65 -17.61
C PHE A 132 3.61 -8.70 -18.64
N ARG A 133 4.78 -9.04 -19.20
CA ARG A 133 5.44 -8.26 -20.24
C ARG A 133 4.58 -8.06 -21.48
N ASP A 134 3.92 -9.13 -21.93
CA ASP A 134 3.08 -9.10 -23.13
C ASP A 134 1.81 -8.25 -22.94
N LEU A 135 1.21 -8.30 -21.75
CA LEU A 135 0.02 -7.50 -21.41
C LEU A 135 0.41 -6.04 -21.09
N TRP A 136 1.52 -5.83 -20.37
CA TRP A 136 2.05 -4.50 -20.07
C TRP A 136 2.32 -3.68 -21.33
N LYS A 137 2.87 -4.28 -22.39
CA LYS A 137 3.05 -3.60 -23.69
C LYS A 137 1.75 -3.05 -24.29
N LYS A 138 0.61 -3.65 -23.97
CA LYS A 138 -0.70 -3.25 -24.52
C LYS A 138 -1.31 -2.10 -23.73
N VAL A 139 -1.27 -2.16 -22.39
CA VAL A 139 -2.04 -1.26 -21.52
C VAL A 139 -1.18 -0.42 -20.59
N GLY A 140 0.11 -0.70 -20.43
CA GLY A 140 0.98 -0.03 -19.46
C GLY A 140 1.04 1.48 -19.61
N HIS A 141 0.87 2.00 -20.83
CA HIS A 141 0.88 3.44 -21.14
C HIS A 141 -0.31 4.23 -20.52
N GLN A 142 -1.34 3.55 -20.02
CA GLN A 142 -2.53 4.22 -19.47
C GLN A 142 -2.39 4.61 -17.98
N PHE A 143 -1.34 4.13 -17.30
CA PHE A 143 -1.14 4.35 -15.87
C PHE A 143 -0.25 5.58 -15.59
N GLU A 144 -0.12 5.98 -14.33
CA GLU A 144 0.66 7.13 -13.89
C GLU A 144 2.12 7.03 -14.36
N SER A 145 2.65 8.15 -14.87
CA SER A 145 3.95 8.21 -15.55
C SER A 145 5.14 7.76 -14.70
N GLY A 146 5.19 8.13 -13.42
CA GLY A 146 6.21 7.72 -12.47
C GLY A 146 6.16 6.22 -12.19
N PHE A 147 4.96 5.68 -11.96
CA PHE A 147 4.76 4.24 -11.84
C PHE A 147 5.20 3.49 -13.12
N CYS A 148 4.81 3.99 -14.30
CA CYS A 148 5.23 3.41 -15.58
C CYS A 148 6.75 3.37 -15.73
N SER A 149 7.45 4.44 -15.34
CA SER A 149 8.91 4.49 -15.36
C SER A 149 9.53 3.42 -14.45
N VAL A 150 8.99 3.25 -13.24
CA VAL A 150 9.46 2.21 -12.30
C VAL A 150 9.30 0.81 -12.88
N ILE A 151 8.14 0.50 -13.45
CA ILE A 151 7.88 -0.81 -14.05
C ILE A 151 8.78 -1.03 -15.27
N ASN A 152 8.88 -0.08 -16.19
CA ASN A 152 9.72 -0.20 -17.37
C ASN A 152 11.20 -0.44 -17.00
N ASN A 153 11.72 0.28 -16.01
CA ASN A 153 13.08 0.05 -15.50
C ASN A 153 13.26 -1.36 -14.93
N LYS A 154 12.26 -1.90 -14.22
CA LYS A 154 12.30 -3.28 -13.70
C LYS A 154 12.22 -4.33 -14.80
N LEU A 155 11.42 -4.07 -15.85
CA LEU A 155 11.32 -4.94 -17.02
C LEU A 155 12.65 -5.06 -17.75
N GLU A 156 13.32 -3.93 -18.00
CA GLU A 156 14.64 -3.86 -18.64
C GLU A 156 15.71 -4.57 -17.82
N ARG A 157 15.78 -4.33 -16.50
CA ARG A 157 16.74 -5.00 -15.60
C ARG A 157 16.57 -6.51 -15.58
N SER A 158 15.32 -6.97 -15.65
CA SER A 158 15.00 -8.39 -15.65
C SER A 158 15.30 -9.06 -16.99
N ASP A 159 15.36 -8.31 -18.11
CA ASP A 159 15.85 -8.84 -19.38
C ASP A 159 17.39 -9.04 -19.37
N LEU A 160 18.11 -8.27 -18.55
CA LEU A 160 19.56 -8.36 -18.40
C LEU A 160 20.03 -9.49 -17.46
N ARG A 161 19.14 -10.03 -16.61
CA ARG A 161 19.43 -11.18 -15.73
C ARG A 161 18.63 -12.40 -16.18
N PRO A 162 19.24 -13.43 -16.80
CA PRO A 162 18.54 -14.68 -17.04
C PRO A 162 18.05 -15.27 -15.72
N PRO A 163 16.91 -15.98 -15.70
CA PRO A 163 16.38 -16.56 -14.48
C PRO A 163 17.43 -17.48 -13.85
N ALA A 164 17.78 -17.22 -12.59
CA ALA A 164 18.61 -18.14 -11.83
C ALA A 164 17.85 -19.48 -11.76
N SER A 165 18.49 -20.53 -12.27
CA SER A 165 17.99 -21.90 -12.15
C SER A 165 17.68 -22.21 -10.68
N ARG A 166 16.40 -22.30 -10.34
CA ARG A 166 15.92 -22.94 -9.12
C ARG A 166 15.44 -24.33 -9.48
#